data_AF-A0A806T5H4-F1
#
_entry.id   AF-A0A806T5H4-F1
#
_cell.length_a   1.000
_cell.length_b   1.000
_cell.length_c   1.000
_cell.angle_alpha   90.00
_cell.angle_beta   90.00
_cell.angle_gamma   90.00
#
_symmetry.space_group_name_H-M   'P 1'
#
loop_
_entity.id
_entity.type
_entity.pdbx_description
1 polymer ?
#
loop_
_entity_poly.entity_id
_entity_poly.type
_entity_poly.pdbx_seq_one_letter_code
_entity_poly.pdbx_strand_id
1 'polypeptide(L)'
;MNTKKTIISAPLTQGRIATVVPSVNSVSTPGASVDVLVTEVGIAINPARQDLVDAFSKVPSLPIVSIEELQKRAEATVGKPAPVEYTDRVVGLVEYRDGSLIDAIKQVKD
;
A
#
# COMPACT_ATOMS: atom_id res chain seq x y z
N MET A 1 15.85 -10.65 2.15
CA MET A 1 15.57 -10.25 0.75
C MET A 1 16.69 -9.33 0.33
N ASN A 2 17.42 -9.64 -0.74
CA ASN A 2 18.59 -8.86 -1.17
C ASN A 2 18.26 -8.02 -2.42
N THR A 3 17.08 -7.37 -2.44
CA THR A 3 16.72 -6.46 -3.53
C THR A 3 17.25 -5.07 -3.23
N LYS A 4 17.73 -4.37 -4.25
CA LYS A 4 18.17 -2.97 -4.13
C LYS A 4 16.99 -2.00 -4.13
N LYS A 5 15.90 -2.38 -4.82
CA LYS A 5 14.68 -1.57 -4.99
C LYS A 5 13.46 -2.49 -5.14
N THR A 6 12.35 -2.14 -4.49
CA THR A 6 11.04 -2.78 -4.61
C THR A 6 10.05 -1.76 -5.15
N ILE A 7 9.41 -2.08 -6.27
CA ILE A 7 8.40 -1.22 -6.90
C ILE A 7 7.09 -2.00 -6.98
N ILE A 8 6.01 -1.40 -6.47
CA ILE A 8 4.63 -1.87 -6.66
C ILE A 8 4.01 -1.05 -7.78
N SER A 9 3.44 -1.71 -8.78
CA SER A 9 2.69 -1.08 -9.86
C SER A 9 1.25 -1.53 -9.77
N ALA A 10 0.32 -0.60 -9.57
CA ALA A 10 -1.11 -0.91 -9.47
C ALA A 10 -1.95 0.29 -9.94
N PRO A 11 -3.13 0.07 -10.53
CA PRO A 11 -4.06 1.15 -10.80
C PRO A 11 -4.52 1.79 -9.48
N LEU A 12 -4.83 3.09 -9.46
CA LEU A 12 -5.28 3.75 -8.24
C LEU A 12 -6.61 3.18 -7.72
N THR A 13 -7.48 2.74 -8.64
CA THR A 13 -8.76 2.12 -8.33
C THR A 13 -9.01 0.91 -9.24
N GLN A 14 -9.77 -0.06 -8.74
CA GLN A 14 -10.26 -1.22 -9.48
C GLN A 14 -11.78 -1.27 -9.40
N GLY A 15 -12.44 -0.77 -10.44
CA GLY A 15 -13.90 -0.60 -10.44
C GLY A 15 -14.35 0.37 -9.35
N ARG A 16 -14.93 -0.16 -8.27
CA ARG A 16 -15.41 0.62 -7.10
C ARG A 16 -14.50 0.48 -5.87
N ILE A 17 -13.33 -0.11 -6.02
CA ILE A 17 -12.41 -0.41 -4.91
C ILE A 17 -11.18 0.47 -5.02
N ALA A 18 -10.81 1.16 -3.93
CA ALA A 18 -9.58 1.93 -3.84
C ALA A 18 -8.39 0.99 -3.59
N THR A 19 -7.30 1.16 -4.33
CA THR A 19 -6.06 0.41 -4.10
C THR A 19 -5.26 0.98 -2.93
N VAL A 20 -5.22 2.31 -2.81
CA VAL A 20 -4.53 3.00 -1.72
C VAL A 20 -5.56 3.41 -0.68
N VAL A 21 -5.45 2.82 0.51
CA VAL A 21 -6.40 2.99 1.62
C VAL A 21 -5.65 3.38 2.90
N PRO A 22 -6.33 3.96 3.92
CA PRO A 22 -5.69 4.31 5.19
C PRO A 22 -5.10 3.10 5.94
N SER A 23 -5.74 1.94 5.83
CA SER A 23 -5.27 0.68 6.39
C SER A 23 -5.72 -0.48 5.50
N VAL A 24 -4.79 -1.38 5.19
CA VAL A 24 -5.11 -2.64 4.50
C VAL A 24 -5.81 -3.61 5.47
N ASN A 25 -6.58 -4.55 4.93
CA ASN A 25 -7.22 -5.59 5.73
C ASN A 25 -6.23 -6.66 6.22
N SER A 26 -5.13 -6.87 5.50
CA SER A 26 -4.07 -7.79 5.90
C SER A 26 -2.71 -7.36 5.35
N VAL A 27 -1.66 -7.58 6.13
CA VAL A 27 -0.27 -7.24 5.79
C VAL A 27 0.49 -8.51 5.43
N SER A 28 0.79 -8.70 4.15
CA SER A 28 1.68 -9.78 3.68
C SER A 28 3.12 -9.32 3.47
N THR A 29 3.30 -8.03 3.14
CA THR A 29 4.61 -7.41 2.91
C THR A 29 4.69 -6.12 3.72
N PRO A 30 5.60 -6.01 4.71
CA PRO A 30 5.77 -4.79 5.49
C PRO A 30 6.13 -3.60 4.59
N GLY A 31 5.48 -2.45 4.82
CA GLY A 31 5.72 -1.22 4.04
C GLY A 31 7.17 -0.75 4.07
N ALA A 32 7.92 -1.07 5.12
CA ALA A 32 9.36 -0.81 5.22
C ALA A 32 10.20 -1.52 4.14
N SER A 33 9.65 -2.54 3.47
CA SER A 33 10.32 -3.28 2.38
C SER A 33 9.86 -2.88 0.97
N VAL A 34 8.95 -1.89 0.88
CA VAL A 34 8.43 -1.33 -0.37
C VAL A 34 8.99 0.08 -0.54
N ASP A 35 9.66 0.34 -1.67
CA ASP A 35 10.35 1.60 -1.89
C ASP A 35 9.52 2.59 -2.72
N VAL A 36 8.75 2.10 -3.70
CA VAL A 36 7.98 2.96 -4.62
C VAL A 36 6.65 2.31 -4.97
N LEU A 37 5.59 3.10 -4.99
CA LEU A 37 4.29 2.79 -5.60
C LEU A 37 4.11 3.62 -6.87
N VAL A 38 3.80 2.96 -7.99
CA VAL A 38 3.51 3.59 -9.27
C VAL A 38 2.04 3.34 -9.62
N THR A 39 1.31 4.41 -9.91
CA THR A 39 -0.06 4.38 -10.43
C THR A 39 -0.13 5.17 -11.73
N GLU A 40 -1.28 5.11 -12.41
CA GLU A 40 -1.56 5.88 -13.62
C GLU A 40 -1.67 7.40 -13.39
N VAL A 41 -1.79 7.85 -12.13
CA VAL A 41 -1.95 9.28 -11.78
C VAL A 41 -0.80 9.85 -10.94
N GLY A 42 0.21 9.05 -10.60
CA GLY A 42 1.34 9.53 -9.82
C GLY A 42 2.25 8.41 -9.29
N ILE A 43 3.40 8.83 -8.76
CA ILE A 43 4.38 7.95 -8.13
C ILE A 43 4.56 8.40 -6.68
N ALA A 44 4.38 7.48 -5.75
CA ALA A 44 4.69 7.70 -4.34
C ALA A 44 5.98 6.96 -3.98
N ILE A 45 6.96 7.69 -3.46
CA ILE A 45 8.23 7.13 -2.99
C ILE A 45 8.14 7.02 -1.47
N ASN A 46 8.57 5.89 -0.92
CA ASN A 46 8.64 5.71 0.52
C ASN A 46 9.61 6.76 1.13
N PRO A 47 9.17 7.57 2.11
CA PRO A 47 10.02 8.60 2.70
C PRO A 47 11.28 8.05 3.39
N ALA A 48 11.31 6.75 3.74
CA ALA A 48 12.52 6.10 4.25
C ALA A 48 13.65 5.97 3.17
N ARG A 49 13.35 6.22 1.89
CA ARG A 49 14.27 6.10 0.76
C ARG A 49 14.66 7.45 0.19
N GLN A 50 15.32 8.28 1.01
CA GLN A 50 15.76 9.61 0.62
C GLN A 50 16.66 9.60 -0.63
N ASP A 51 17.45 8.53 -0.83
CA ASP A 51 18.26 8.32 -2.03
C ASP A 51 17.41 8.29 -3.32
N LEU A 52 16.22 7.70 -3.27
CA LEU A 52 15.30 7.65 -4.40
C LEU A 52 14.54 8.97 -4.57
N VAL A 53 14.14 9.61 -3.47
CA VAL A 53 13.51 10.94 -3.50
C VAL A 53 14.44 11.95 -4.19
N ASP A 54 15.72 11.97 -3.81
CA ASP A 54 16.72 12.88 -4.38
C ASP A 54 17.06 12.54 -5.83
N ALA A 55 17.03 11.26 -6.20
CA ALA A 55 17.27 10.84 -7.57
C ALA A 55 16.10 11.20 -8.50
N PHE A 56 14.86 10.95 -8.07
CA PHE A 56 13.68 11.13 -8.91
C PHE A 56 13.19 12.58 -8.97
N SER A 57 13.45 13.39 -7.94
CA SER A 57 13.18 14.84 -7.98
C SER A 57 13.92 15.59 -9.10
N LYS A 58 15.01 15.00 -9.62
CA LYS A 58 15.80 15.55 -10.74
C LYS A 58 15.27 15.15 -12.11
N VAL A 59 14.31 14.22 -12.18
CA VAL A 59 13.73 13.75 -13.43
C VAL A 59 12.61 14.70 -13.85
N PRO A 60 12.72 15.41 -14.99
CA PRO A 60 11.68 16.33 -15.42
C PRO A 60 10.35 15.61 -15.64
N SER A 61 9.26 16.28 -15.29
CA SER A 61 7.89 15.83 -15.59
C SER A 61 7.44 14.53 -14.92
N LEU A 62 8.18 14.01 -13.92
CA LEU A 62 7.73 12.86 -13.15
C LEU A 62 6.70 13.30 -12.08
N PRO A 63 5.46 12.78 -12.08
CA PRO A 63 4.42 13.18 -11.13
C PRO A 63 4.63 12.51 -9.76
N ILE A 64 5.63 12.98 -9.01
CA ILE A 64 5.89 12.50 -7.64
C ILE A 64 4.89 13.14 -6.69
N VAL A 65 4.13 12.32 -5.99
CA VAL A 65 3.11 12.73 -5.00
C VAL A 65 3.27 11.92 -3.72
N SER A 66 2.64 12.33 -2.63
CA SER A 66 2.63 11.51 -1.42
C SER A 66 1.64 10.34 -1.55
N ILE A 67 1.85 9.28 -0.77
CA ILE A 67 0.91 8.14 -0.76
C ILE A 67 -0.46 8.56 -0.19
N GLU A 68 -0.50 9.54 0.70
CA GLU A 68 -1.73 10.14 1.24
C GLU A 68 -2.50 10.92 0.17
N GLU A 69 -1.81 11.57 -0.77
CA GLU A 69 -2.47 12.22 -1.89
C GLU A 69 -3.10 11.19 -2.83
N LEU A 70 -2.39 10.09 -3.13
CA LEU A 70 -2.98 8.97 -3.88
C LEU A 70 -4.20 8.40 -3.14
N GLN A 71 -4.10 8.19 -1.83
CA GLN A 71 -5.22 7.73 -1.00
C GLN A 71 -6.44 8.64 -1.12
N LYS A 72 -6.25 9.96 -0.95
CA LYS A 72 -7.34 10.95 -1.06
C LYS A 72 -7.97 10.97 -2.44
N ARG A 73 -7.15 10.87 -3.51
CA ARG A 73 -7.63 10.79 -4.90
C ARG A 73 -8.44 9.51 -5.13
N ALA A 74 -8.02 8.37 -4.58
CA ALA A 74 -8.75 7.11 -4.67
C ALA A 74 -10.11 7.22 -3.97
N GLU A 75 -10.14 7.72 -2.73
CA GLU A 75 -11.36 7.93 -1.96
C GLU A 75 -12.31 8.94 -2.64
N ALA A 76 -11.78 10.01 -3.24
CA ALA A 76 -12.60 10.95 -4.02
C ALA A 76 -13.23 10.31 -5.27
N THR A 77 -12.60 9.27 -5.83
CA THR A 77 -13.06 8.59 -7.05
C THR A 77 -14.11 7.53 -6.76
N VAL A 78 -13.90 6.69 -5.75
CA VAL A 78 -14.77 5.53 -5.45
C VAL A 78 -15.59 5.69 -4.17
N GLY A 79 -15.40 6.78 -3.44
CA GLY A 79 -15.96 6.99 -2.11
C GLY A 79 -15.19 6.26 -1.02
N LYS A 80 -15.62 6.46 0.23
CA LYS A 80 -15.11 5.73 1.38
C LYS A 80 -15.87 4.41 1.53
N PRO A 81 -15.20 3.25 1.44
CA PRO A 81 -15.88 1.97 1.61
C PRO A 81 -16.40 1.81 3.04
N ALA A 82 -17.53 1.13 3.19
CA ALA A 82 -18.01 0.71 4.50
C ALA A 82 -16.95 -0.21 5.14
N PRO A 83 -16.61 -0.02 6.42
CA PRO A 83 -15.70 -0.92 7.12
C PRO A 83 -16.23 -2.35 7.11
N VAL A 84 -15.34 -3.32 6.89
CA VAL A 84 -15.67 -4.74 7.05
C VAL A 84 -15.80 -5.04 8.54
N GLU A 85 -16.91 -5.64 8.97
CA GLU A 85 -17.07 -6.12 10.33
C GLU A 85 -16.40 -7.49 10.50
N TYR A 86 -15.63 -7.64 11.58
CA TYR A 86 -14.93 -8.88 11.91
C TYR A 86 -15.38 -9.40 13.28
N THR A 87 -15.38 -10.71 13.45
CA THR A 87 -15.50 -11.36 14.76
C THR A 87 -14.11 -11.47 15.42
N ASP A 88 -14.04 -11.92 16.68
CA ASP A 88 -12.78 -12.16 17.37
C ASP A 88 -12.07 -13.47 16.96
N ARG A 89 -12.72 -14.32 16.16
CA ARG A 89 -12.13 -15.58 15.72
C ARG A 89 -11.02 -15.34 14.71
N VAL A 90 -9.81 -15.76 15.05
CA VAL A 90 -8.69 -15.84 14.10
C VAL A 90 -8.89 -17.04 13.17
N VAL A 91 -8.83 -16.80 11.87
CA VAL A 91 -8.96 -17.84 10.82
C VAL A 91 -7.68 -18.06 10.02
N GLY A 92 -6.68 -17.21 10.21
CA GLY A 92 -5.35 -17.39 9.61
C GLY A 92 -4.29 -16.55 10.31
N LEU A 93 -3.06 -17.04 10.29
CA LEU A 93 -1.87 -16.31 10.74
C LEU A 93 -0.98 -16.06 9.53
N VAL A 94 -0.42 -14.86 9.43
CA VAL A 94 0.50 -14.48 8.36
C VAL A 94 1.92 -14.56 8.90
N GLU A 95 2.61 -15.63 8.53
CA GLU A 95 4.03 -15.82 8.82
C GLU A 95 4.88 -15.14 7.74
N TYR A 96 5.81 -14.29 8.17
CA TYR A 96 6.77 -13.66 7.29
C TYR A 96 7.97 -14.60 7.06
N ARG A 97 8.80 -14.24 6.06
CA ARG A 97 9.89 -15.10 5.58
C ARG A 97 10.94 -15.50 6.63
N ASP A 98 11.01 -14.78 7.74
CA ASP A 98 11.94 -15.02 8.86
C ASP A 98 11.30 -15.82 10.00
N GLY A 99 10.07 -16.32 9.80
CA GLY A 99 9.30 -17.07 10.79
C GLY A 99 8.52 -16.19 11.77
N SER A 100 8.64 -14.85 11.69
CA SER A 100 7.85 -13.95 12.54
C SER A 100 6.40 -13.90 12.09
N LEU A 101 5.46 -13.83 13.04
CA LEU A 101 4.05 -13.57 12.73
C LEU A 101 3.83 -12.06 12.61
N ILE A 102 3.41 -11.61 11.43
CA ILE A 102 3.27 -10.17 11.13
C ILE A 102 1.81 -9.71 11.07
N ASP A 103 0.86 -10.64 10.99
CA ASP A 103 -0.57 -10.32 10.93
C ASP A 103 -1.44 -11.54 11.30
N ALA A 104 -2.69 -11.28 11.66
CA ALA A 104 -3.70 -12.29 11.94
C ALA A 104 -5.01 -11.95 11.23
N ILE A 105 -5.50 -12.85 10.40
CA ILE A 105 -6.74 -12.69 9.63
C ILE A 105 -7.91 -13.11 10.53
N LYS A 106 -8.84 -12.18 10.75
CA LYS A 106 -10.08 -12.43 11.51
C LYS A 106 -11.22 -12.86 10.60
N GLN A 107 -12.12 -13.68 11.13
CA GLN A 107 -13.35 -14.09 10.43
C GLN A 107 -14.23 -12.86 10.17
N VAL A 108 -14.66 -12.67 8.93
CA VAL A 108 -15.67 -11.66 8.56
C VAL A 108 -17.01 -12.05 9.16
N LYS A 109 -17.72 -11.06 9.71
CA LYS A 109 -19.06 -11.25 10.25
C LYS A 109 -20.09 -11.26 9.11
N ASP A 110 -20.97 -12.25 9.11
CA ASP A 110 -22.07 -12.39 8.15
C ASP A 110 -23.10 -11.25 8.25
#